data_AF-A0A2N5IVH8-F1
#
_entry.id   AF-A0A2N5IVH8-F1
#
_cell.length_a   1.000
_cell.length_b   1.000
_cell.length_c   1.000
_cell.angle_alpha   90.00
_cell.angle_beta   90.00
_cell.angle_gamma   90.00
#
_symmetry.space_group_name_H-M   'P 1'
#
loop_
_entity.id
_entity.type
_entity.pdbx_description
1 polymer ?
#
loop_
_entity_poly.entity_id
_entity_poly.type
_entity_poly.pdbx_seq_one_letter_code
_entity_poly.pdbx_strand_id
1 'polypeptide(L)'
;MTGSRNLLAYGPAENANGLTCSVADDSGLHMEGTLTAGKGVVWEIGTIPPNEYRIRPMGDDASLYSGTGVYIAVIDMDTGKRLQYWDEGKGENQLLLLSQPTRCGFTVIGKINSTGRSFDATLHPMLALHAKWPETWEPPAALTVQGGNWPLSP
;
A
#
# COMPACT_ATOMS: atom_id res chain seq x y z
N MET A 1 -25.15 -10.41 -1.06
CA MET A 1 -24.04 -10.27 -0.09
C MET A 1 -23.12 -9.20 -0.64
N THR A 2 -22.92 -8.07 0.02
CA THR A 2 -21.96 -7.04 -0.42
C THR A 2 -20.86 -6.93 0.62
N GLY A 3 -19.75 -7.62 0.36
CA GLY A 3 -18.49 -7.46 1.09
C GLY A 3 -17.94 -6.03 0.91
N SER A 4 -16.98 -5.62 1.76
CA SER A 4 -16.25 -4.38 1.51
C SER A 4 -15.38 -4.53 0.27
N ARG A 5 -15.30 -3.51 -0.57
CA ARG A 5 -14.32 -3.49 -1.66
C ARG A 5 -12.92 -3.11 -1.20
N ASN A 6 -11.89 -3.44 -1.98
CA ASN A 6 -10.57 -2.82 -1.84
C ASN A 6 -10.65 -1.33 -2.22
N LEU A 7 -10.20 -0.46 -1.32
CA LEU A 7 -10.20 0.99 -1.48
C LEU A 7 -8.87 1.53 -2.01
N LEU A 8 -7.86 0.67 -2.16
CA LEU A 8 -6.60 1.07 -2.77
C LEU A 8 -6.80 1.42 -4.24
N ALA A 9 -5.92 2.28 -4.73
CA ALA A 9 -5.75 2.58 -6.13
C ALA A 9 -4.25 2.72 -6.39
N TYR A 10 -3.75 2.05 -7.41
CA TYR A 10 -2.34 2.07 -7.79
C TYR A 10 -2.19 1.82 -9.28
N GLY A 11 -0.98 1.88 -9.78
CA GLY A 11 -0.67 1.80 -11.19
C GLY A 11 0.82 2.04 -11.41
N PRO A 12 1.24 2.33 -12.65
CA PRO A 12 2.64 2.44 -13.00
C PRO A 12 3.38 3.51 -12.19
N ALA A 13 4.66 3.29 -11.96
CA ALA A 13 5.61 4.28 -11.46
C ALA A 13 6.98 3.99 -12.08
N GLU A 14 7.71 5.02 -12.50
CA GLU A 14 9.04 4.86 -13.11
C GLU A 14 10.11 5.44 -12.20
N ASN A 15 11.05 4.59 -11.76
CA ASN A 15 12.20 4.97 -10.95
C ASN A 15 11.87 5.87 -9.72
N ALA A 16 10.71 5.62 -9.10
CA ALA A 16 10.30 6.30 -7.89
C ALA A 16 11.12 5.73 -6.72
N ASN A 17 12.10 6.50 -6.24
CA ASN A 17 13.03 6.10 -5.19
C ASN A 17 13.77 4.78 -5.50
N GLY A 18 14.15 4.56 -6.75
CA GLY A 18 14.84 3.33 -7.19
C GLY A 18 13.92 2.13 -7.41
N LEU A 19 12.60 2.35 -7.43
CA LEU A 19 11.59 1.34 -7.72
C LEU A 19 10.81 1.69 -8.98
N THR A 20 10.54 0.66 -9.78
CA THR A 20 9.58 0.69 -10.90
C THR A 20 8.38 -0.15 -10.51
N CYS A 21 7.18 0.30 -10.88
CA CYS A 21 5.94 -0.41 -10.58
C CYS A 21 5.13 -0.62 -11.84
N SER A 22 4.46 -1.76 -11.92
CA SER A 22 3.50 -2.12 -12.96
C SER A 22 2.31 -2.86 -12.36
N VAL A 23 1.25 -3.01 -13.15
CA VAL A 23 0.09 -3.81 -12.78
C VAL A 23 0.28 -5.21 -13.39
N ALA A 24 0.22 -6.24 -12.57
CA ALA A 24 0.27 -7.64 -13.00
C ALA A 24 -1.08 -8.07 -13.64
N ASP A 25 -1.10 -9.22 -14.32
CA ASP A 25 -2.28 -9.72 -15.03
C ASP A 25 -3.49 -9.97 -14.10
N ASP A 26 -3.22 -10.36 -12.84
CA ASP A 26 -4.23 -10.54 -11.79
C ASP A 26 -4.60 -9.23 -11.07
N SER A 27 -4.13 -8.09 -11.58
CA SER A 27 -4.28 -6.76 -10.98
C SER A 27 -3.45 -6.52 -9.72
N GLY A 28 -2.53 -7.42 -9.35
CA GLY A 28 -1.55 -7.22 -8.29
C GLY A 28 -0.57 -6.08 -8.61
N LEU A 29 0.06 -5.55 -7.57
CA LEU A 29 1.08 -4.51 -7.69
C LEU A 29 2.45 -5.16 -7.86
N HIS A 30 2.93 -5.24 -9.10
CA HIS A 30 4.28 -5.69 -9.39
C HIS A 30 5.27 -4.54 -9.18
N MET A 31 6.39 -4.84 -8.54
CA MET A 31 7.39 -3.86 -8.16
C MET A 31 8.77 -4.47 -8.23
N GLU A 32 9.68 -3.75 -8.88
CA GLU A 32 11.08 -4.15 -9.02
C GLU A 32 12.04 -2.98 -8.78
N GLY A 33 13.28 -3.28 -8.38
CA GLY A 33 14.35 -2.29 -8.26
C GLY A 33 15.24 -2.49 -7.04
N THR A 34 15.75 -1.39 -6.50
CA THR A 34 16.63 -1.39 -5.32
C THR A 34 16.00 -0.61 -4.18
N LEU A 35 15.83 -1.27 -3.03
CA LEU A 35 15.22 -0.66 -1.86
C LEU A 35 16.15 0.37 -1.22
N THR A 36 15.55 1.44 -0.72
CA THR A 36 16.18 2.40 0.19
C THR A 36 15.30 2.53 1.44
N ALA A 37 15.88 2.34 2.62
CA ALA A 37 15.15 2.42 3.87
C ALA A 37 14.41 3.75 4.03
N GLY A 38 13.12 3.68 4.39
CA GLY A 38 12.26 4.87 4.57
C GLY A 38 11.87 5.58 3.27
N LYS A 39 12.26 5.04 2.11
CA LYS A 39 11.83 5.50 0.79
C LYS A 39 10.92 4.49 0.14
N GLY A 40 10.06 4.96 -0.76
CA GLY A 40 9.02 4.15 -1.35
C GLY A 40 8.27 4.88 -2.44
N VAL A 41 7.24 4.21 -2.95
CA VAL A 41 6.34 4.77 -3.96
C VAL A 41 5.02 5.12 -3.29
N VAL A 42 4.44 6.26 -3.67
CA VAL A 42 3.16 6.75 -3.14
C VAL A 42 2.16 6.90 -4.28
N TRP A 43 0.93 6.46 -4.05
CA TRP A 43 -0.23 6.65 -4.91
C TRP A 43 -1.32 7.39 -4.15
N GLU A 44 -1.88 8.44 -4.73
CA GLU A 44 -3.07 9.09 -4.16
C GLU A 44 -4.30 8.22 -4.37
N ILE A 45 -4.98 7.84 -3.29
CA ILE A 45 -6.18 6.97 -3.35
C ILE A 45 -7.48 7.76 -3.14
N GLY A 46 -7.37 9.09 -3.11
CA GLY A 46 -8.49 10.03 -2.98
C GLY A 46 -8.95 10.23 -1.53
N THR A 47 -10.12 10.84 -1.38
CA THR A 47 -10.70 11.14 -0.06
C THR A 47 -11.47 9.93 0.46
N ILE A 48 -11.03 9.38 1.59
CA ILE A 48 -11.70 8.28 2.28
C ILE A 48 -12.62 8.85 3.38
N PRO A 49 -13.89 8.41 3.45
CA PRO A 49 -14.83 8.90 4.47
C PRO A 49 -14.46 8.42 5.89
N PRO A 50 -15.08 9.00 6.94
CA PRO A 50 -14.88 8.55 8.31
C PRO A 50 -15.35 7.10 8.50
N ASN A 51 -14.48 6.25 9.02
CA ASN A 51 -14.80 4.88 9.44
C ASN A 51 -13.60 4.19 10.11
N GLU A 52 -13.80 2.92 10.47
CA GLU A 52 -12.73 1.99 10.82
C GLU A 52 -12.35 1.14 9.61
N TYR A 53 -11.06 1.15 9.30
CA TYR A 53 -10.46 0.44 8.19
C TYR A 53 -9.34 -0.47 8.67
N ARG A 54 -8.96 -1.41 7.82
CA ARG A 54 -7.75 -2.21 7.96
C ARG A 54 -6.94 -2.13 6.69
N ILE A 55 -5.61 -2.10 6.84
CA ILE A 55 -4.68 -2.29 5.74
C ILE A 55 -3.87 -3.56 6.01
N ARG A 56 -3.83 -4.47 5.05
CA ARG A 56 -2.97 -5.66 5.06
C ARG A 56 -2.93 -6.29 3.67
N PRO A 57 -1.93 -7.11 3.36
CA PRO A 57 -2.01 -8.01 2.23
C PRO A 57 -3.03 -9.12 2.45
N MET A 58 -3.53 -9.68 1.36
CA MET A 58 -4.44 -10.83 1.33
C MET A 58 -4.01 -11.78 0.22
N GLY A 59 -4.08 -13.10 0.46
CA GLY A 59 -3.76 -14.10 -0.57
C GLY A 59 -2.26 -14.27 -0.86
N ASP A 60 -1.43 -13.30 -0.48
CA ASP A 60 0.01 -13.48 -0.39
C ASP A 60 0.32 -14.52 0.69
N ASP A 61 1.18 -15.50 0.37
CA ASP A 61 1.89 -16.23 1.41
C ASP A 61 2.53 -15.18 2.33
N ALA A 62 2.36 -15.30 3.65
CA ALA A 62 2.98 -14.36 4.59
C ALA A 62 4.50 -14.24 4.34
N SER A 63 5.10 -15.30 3.76
CA SER A 63 6.47 -15.35 3.27
C SER A 63 6.82 -14.32 2.16
N LEU A 64 5.85 -13.80 1.38
CA LEU A 64 6.05 -12.74 0.38
C LEU A 64 6.30 -11.36 0.99
N TYR A 65 5.87 -11.12 2.23
CA TYR A 65 6.24 -9.90 2.97
C TYR A 65 7.31 -10.16 4.02
N SER A 66 7.49 -11.44 4.38
CA SER A 66 8.68 -11.94 5.04
C SER A 66 9.90 -11.83 4.15
N GLY A 67 10.95 -11.20 4.65
CA GLY A 67 12.21 -11.13 3.91
C GLY A 67 12.27 -10.15 2.73
N THR A 68 11.14 -9.72 2.16
CA THR A 68 11.14 -8.77 1.01
C THR A 68 11.51 -7.34 1.39
N GLY A 69 11.55 -7.03 2.70
CA GLY A 69 12.14 -5.77 3.17
C GLY A 69 11.29 -4.53 2.90
N VAL A 70 9.99 -4.69 2.67
CA VAL A 70 9.02 -3.58 2.55
C VAL A 70 7.88 -3.68 3.54
N TYR A 71 7.27 -2.54 3.86
CA TYR A 71 5.99 -2.46 4.56
C TYR A 71 5.03 -1.58 3.77
N ILE A 72 3.73 -1.75 3.99
CA ILE A 72 2.70 -0.94 3.32
C ILE A 72 2.05 0.02 4.31
N ALA A 73 1.63 1.19 3.84
CA ALA A 73 1.00 2.18 4.70
C ALA A 73 -0.06 3.02 3.99
N VAL A 74 -0.94 3.60 4.82
CA VAL A 74 -1.82 4.69 4.46
C VAL A 74 -1.23 5.97 5.05
N ILE A 75 -1.11 7.00 4.22
CA ILE A 75 -0.67 8.33 4.62
C ILE A 75 -1.79 9.34 4.43
N ASP A 76 -1.78 10.39 5.24
CA ASP A 76 -2.53 11.61 5.02
C ASP A 76 -1.76 12.46 4.01
N MET A 77 -2.39 12.77 2.89
CA MET A 77 -1.77 13.51 1.78
C MET A 77 -1.64 15.00 2.07
N ASP A 78 -2.40 15.54 3.01
CA ASP A 78 -2.34 16.96 3.35
C ASP A 78 -1.23 17.24 4.37
N THR A 79 -0.94 16.27 5.24
CA THR A 79 0.10 16.41 6.28
C THR A 79 1.36 15.59 6.04
N GLY A 80 1.31 14.61 5.12
CA GLY A 80 2.37 13.60 4.94
C GLY A 80 2.50 12.62 6.10
N LYS A 81 1.61 12.67 7.09
CA LYS A 81 1.65 11.80 8.26
C LYS A 81 1.22 10.39 7.87
N ARG A 82 2.00 9.39 8.27
CA ARG A 82 1.58 7.99 8.22
C ARG A 82 0.44 7.76 9.22
N LEU A 83 -0.73 7.43 8.70
CA LEU A 83 -1.94 7.19 9.50
C LEU A 83 -1.94 5.78 10.06
N GLN A 84 -1.62 4.79 9.21
CA GLN A 84 -1.58 3.39 9.59
C GLN A 84 -0.63 2.63 8.67
N TYR A 85 -0.05 1.53 9.13
CA TYR A 85 0.80 0.67 8.32
C TYR A 85 0.63 -0.80 8.71
N TRP A 86 0.98 -1.66 7.77
CA TRP A 86 1.10 -3.09 8.00
C TRP A 86 2.54 -3.50 7.71
N ASP A 87 3.12 -4.19 8.69
CA ASP A 87 4.45 -4.79 8.62
C ASP A 87 4.31 -6.18 9.25
N GLU A 88 4.72 -7.22 8.52
CA GLU A 88 4.61 -8.62 8.89
C GLU A 88 5.02 -8.89 10.35
N GLY A 89 6.11 -8.27 10.83
CA GLY A 89 6.63 -8.46 12.18
C GLY A 89 5.83 -7.79 13.31
N LYS A 90 4.76 -7.04 13.02
CA LYS A 90 4.03 -6.23 14.01
C LYS A 90 2.59 -6.69 14.29
N GLY A 91 2.14 -7.78 13.69
CA GLY A 91 0.85 -8.42 13.96
C GLY A 91 -0.35 -7.77 13.27
N GLU A 92 -1.47 -8.52 13.21
CA GLU A 92 -2.62 -8.27 12.33
C GLU A 92 -3.62 -7.19 12.80
N ASN A 93 -3.43 -6.60 13.98
CA ASN A 93 -4.51 -5.91 14.70
C ASN A 93 -4.48 -4.37 14.65
N GLN A 94 -3.81 -3.76 13.69
CA GLN A 94 -3.77 -2.30 13.65
C GLN A 94 -4.91 -1.74 12.77
N LEU A 95 -5.93 -1.20 13.44
CA LEU A 95 -7.06 -0.50 12.84
C LEU A 95 -6.66 0.93 12.45
N LEU A 96 -7.06 1.35 11.27
CA LEU A 96 -7.05 2.76 10.85
C LEU A 96 -8.42 3.36 11.20
N LEU A 97 -8.46 4.30 12.15
CA LEU A 97 -9.65 5.09 12.45
C LEU A 97 -9.55 6.46 11.78
N LEU A 98 -10.50 6.76 10.90
CA LEU A 98 -10.69 8.10 10.33
C LEU A 98 -11.91 8.76 10.97
N SER A 99 -11.72 9.89 11.64
CA SER A 99 -12.81 10.66 12.28
C SER A 99 -13.46 11.69 11.35
N GLN A 100 -12.81 12.00 10.22
CA GLN A 100 -13.26 12.96 9.22
C GLN A 100 -12.87 12.47 7.81
N PRO A 101 -13.53 12.93 6.74
CA PRO A 101 -13.07 12.67 5.38
C PRO A 101 -11.59 13.09 5.25
N THR A 102 -10.73 12.17 4.83
CA THR A 102 -9.27 12.38 4.81
C THR A 102 -8.74 12.07 3.42
N ARG A 103 -7.94 12.96 2.84
CA ARG A 103 -7.26 12.70 1.56
C ARG A 103 -6.09 11.76 1.83
N CYS A 104 -6.21 10.54 1.31
CA CYS A 104 -5.30 9.45 1.64
C CYS A 104 -4.37 9.11 0.47
N GLY A 105 -3.18 8.65 0.83
CA GLY A 105 -2.25 7.99 -0.07
C GLY A 105 -1.96 6.58 0.39
N PHE A 106 -1.75 5.69 -0.57
CA PHE A 106 -1.19 4.36 -0.35
C PHE A 106 0.31 4.38 -0.64
N THR A 107 1.10 3.66 0.14
CA THR A 107 2.54 3.57 -0.10
C THR A 107 3.12 2.22 0.25
N VAL A 108 4.15 1.83 -0.51
CA VAL A 108 5.04 0.70 -0.23
C VAL A 108 6.43 1.25 0.03
N ILE A 109 6.99 0.98 1.22
CA ILE A 109 8.21 1.61 1.73
C ILE A 109 9.24 0.55 2.16
N GLY A 110 10.52 0.79 1.83
CA GLY A 110 11.63 -0.02 2.34
C GLY A 110 11.78 0.04 3.86
N LYS A 111 11.89 -1.14 4.51
CA LYS A 111 12.17 -1.30 5.94
C LYS A 111 13.57 -0.77 6.30
N ILE A 112 13.80 -0.55 7.59
CA ILE A 112 15.07 0.02 8.11
C ILE A 112 16.33 -0.76 7.72
N ASN A 113 16.20 -2.06 7.47
CA ASN A 113 17.29 -2.98 7.12
C ASN A 113 17.29 -3.40 5.64
N SER A 114 16.59 -2.67 4.77
CA SER A 114 16.43 -3.06 3.35
C SER A 114 17.30 -2.31 2.35
N THR A 115 18.00 -1.23 2.76
CA THR A 115 18.82 -0.44 1.84
C THR A 115 19.80 -1.31 1.05
N GLY A 116 19.80 -1.15 -0.28
CA GLY A 116 20.68 -1.85 -1.21
C GLY A 116 20.21 -3.27 -1.58
N ARG A 117 19.11 -3.76 -1.01
CA ARG A 117 18.53 -5.05 -1.42
C ARG A 117 17.77 -4.89 -2.74
N SER A 118 17.96 -5.86 -3.63
CA SER A 118 17.07 -6.02 -4.79
C SER A 118 15.66 -6.37 -4.32
N PHE A 119 14.68 -5.86 -5.03
CA PHE A 119 13.28 -6.17 -4.85
C PHE A 119 12.68 -6.51 -6.19
N ASP A 120 11.89 -7.58 -6.23
CA ASP A 120 11.15 -8.04 -7.39
C ASP A 120 10.04 -8.93 -6.83
N ALA A 121 8.82 -8.39 -6.78
CA ALA A 121 7.66 -9.08 -6.23
C ALA A 121 6.35 -8.49 -6.75
N THR A 122 5.35 -9.34 -6.87
CA THR A 122 3.95 -8.94 -6.98
C THR A 122 3.30 -8.96 -5.61
N LEU A 123 2.71 -7.83 -5.23
CA LEU A 123 2.07 -7.60 -3.95
C LEU A 123 0.55 -7.52 -4.09
N HIS A 124 -0.20 -8.06 -3.13
CA HIS A 124 -1.66 -7.98 -3.08
C HIS A 124 -2.14 -7.17 -1.88
N PRO A 125 -1.79 -5.87 -1.79
CA PRO A 125 -2.21 -5.02 -0.68
C PRO A 125 -3.71 -4.75 -0.75
N MET A 126 -4.31 -4.56 0.42
CA MET A 126 -5.73 -4.26 0.54
C MET A 126 -6.00 -3.25 1.65
N LEU A 127 -6.88 -2.28 1.37
CA LEU A 127 -7.47 -1.37 2.34
C LEU A 127 -8.99 -1.53 2.26
N ALA A 128 -9.64 -1.90 3.35
CA ALA A 128 -11.09 -2.13 3.35
C ALA A 128 -11.70 -1.80 4.71
N LEU A 129 -13.03 -1.65 4.73
CA LEU A 129 -13.79 -1.43 5.96
C LEU A 129 -13.58 -2.61 6.91
N HIS A 130 -13.27 -2.31 8.18
CA HIS A 130 -13.05 -3.35 9.18
C HIS A 130 -14.28 -4.24 9.36
N ALA A 131 -15.45 -3.64 9.55
CA ALA A 131 -16.70 -4.35 9.84
C ALA A 131 -17.18 -5.26 8.69
N LYS A 132 -16.62 -5.10 7.49
CA LYS A 132 -16.95 -5.88 6.30
C LYS A 132 -15.69 -6.41 5.60
N TRP A 133 -14.67 -6.74 6.39
CA TRP A 133 -13.39 -7.18 5.87
C TRP A 133 -13.55 -8.40 4.94
N PRO A 134 -13.00 -8.38 3.72
CA PRO A 134 -13.16 -9.50 2.78
C PRO A 134 -12.38 -10.74 3.18
N GLU A 135 -12.94 -11.91 2.84
CA GLU A 135 -12.33 -13.21 3.13
C GLU A 135 -11.19 -13.54 2.15
N THR A 136 -11.22 -12.99 0.94
CA THR A 136 -10.19 -13.11 -0.08
C THR A 136 -9.70 -11.73 -0.51
N TRP A 137 -8.57 -11.69 -1.20
CA TRP A 137 -8.12 -10.46 -1.84
C TRP A 137 -9.14 -9.99 -2.88
N GLU A 138 -9.28 -8.67 -3.02
CA GLU A 138 -10.04 -8.03 -4.08
C GLU A 138 -9.15 -7.05 -4.86
N PRO A 139 -9.30 -6.96 -6.19
CA PRO A 139 -8.59 -5.97 -7.01
C PRO A 139 -8.80 -4.53 -6.51
N PRO A 140 -7.81 -3.64 -6.69
CA PRO A 140 -7.92 -2.24 -6.27
C PRO A 140 -9.02 -1.52 -7.05
N ALA A 141 -9.53 -0.43 -6.48
CA ALA A 141 -10.60 0.37 -7.06
C ALA A 141 -10.20 1.05 -8.39
N ALA A 142 -8.90 1.25 -8.64
CA ALA A 142 -8.37 1.74 -9.91
C ALA A 142 -6.91 1.25 -10.11
N LEU A 143 -6.56 1.00 -11.39
CA LEU A 143 -5.29 0.42 -11.84
C LEU A 143 -4.41 1.40 -12.65
N THR A 144 -4.86 2.64 -12.81
CA THR A 144 -4.22 3.65 -13.67
C THR A 144 -3.69 4.83 -12.88
N VAL A 145 -3.59 4.72 -11.56
CA VAL A 145 -3.07 5.81 -10.72
C VAL A 145 -1.56 5.82 -10.83
N GLN A 146 -0.98 6.93 -11.27
CA GLN A 146 0.46 7.07 -11.37
C GLN A 146 1.08 7.16 -9.97
N GLY A 147 2.05 6.30 -9.69
CA GLY A 147 2.84 6.35 -8.47
C GLY A 147 4.04 7.28 -8.62
N GLY A 148 4.53 7.83 -7.50
CA GLY A 148 5.69 8.71 -7.52
C GLY A 148 6.36 8.89 -6.17
N ASN A 149 7.34 9.79 -6.15
CA ASN A 149 8.02 10.23 -4.93
C ASN A 149 7.11 11.21 -4.14
N TRP A 150 7.09 11.11 -2.81
CA TRP A 150 6.43 12.08 -1.93
C TRP A 150 7.46 12.99 -1.23
N PRO A 151 7.19 14.30 -1.01
CA PRO A 151 5.97 15.03 -1.33
C PRO A 151 5.86 15.25 -2.84
N LEU A 152 4.70 14.90 -3.42
CA LEU A 152 4.43 15.23 -4.81
C LEU A 152 4.46 16.76 -4.91
N SER A 153 5.54 17.28 -5.46
CA SER A 153 5.71 18.66 -5.92
C SER A 153 6.05 18.58 -7.41
N PRO A 154 5.52 19.51 -8.22
CA PRO A 154 5.17 19.33 -9.63
C PRO A 154 6.27 18.81 -10.54
#